data_AF-A0A2P4XM76-F1
#
_entry.id   AF-A0A2P4XM76-F1
#
_cell.length_a   1.000
_cell.length_b   1.000
_cell.length_c   1.000
_cell.angle_alpha   90.00
_cell.angle_beta   90.00
_cell.angle_gamma   90.00
#
_symmetry.space_group_name_H-M   'P 1'
#
loop_
_entity.id
_entity.type
_entity.pdbx_description
1 polymer ?
#
loop_
_entity_poly.entity_id
_entity_poly.type
_entity_poly.pdbx_seq_one_letter_code
_entity_poly.pdbx_strand_id
1 'polypeptide(L)'
;MDITDAFDAISSYEETLVAQGEAMGVERGRELGIEEGRELGVMKGAEIGSELGFYQGCYLVWNYMLQNEELKSKLPARAAKSVASFGTLLEAFELKNLVDEDMVQELLRIREDIKAHKDMSF
;
A
#
# COMPACT_ATOMS: atom_id res chain seq x y z
N MET A 1 -46.12 -22.12 -31.30
CA MET A 1 -46.27 -21.48 -29.99
C MET A 1 -47.76 -21.40 -29.74
N ASP A 2 -48.25 -22.15 -28.76
CA ASP A 2 -49.65 -22.07 -28.34
C ASP A 2 -49.88 -20.73 -27.61
N ILE A 3 -51.12 -20.24 -27.61
CA ILE A 3 -51.51 -19.02 -26.88
C ILE A 3 -51.21 -19.19 -25.38
N THR A 4 -51.36 -20.40 -24.86
CA THR A 4 -51.03 -20.78 -23.49
C THR A 4 -49.54 -20.55 -23.18
N ASP A 5 -48.64 -21.00 -24.06
CA ASP A 5 -47.19 -20.78 -23.93
C ASP A 5 -46.82 -19.29 -23.91
N ALA A 6 -47.55 -18.47 -24.67
CA ALA A 6 -47.32 -17.02 -24.74
C ALA A 6 -47.78 -16.29 -23.46
N PHE A 7 -48.90 -16.69 -22.87
CA PHE A 7 -49.34 -16.13 -21.59
C PHE A 7 -48.43 -16.55 -20.43
N ASP A 8 -47.99 -17.81 -20.40
CA ASP A 8 -47.05 -18.30 -19.38
C ASP A 8 -45.68 -17.60 -19.46
N ALA A 9 -45.21 -17.32 -20.69
CA ALA A 9 -44.00 -16.55 -20.91
C ALA A 9 -44.14 -15.09 -20.45
N ILE A 10 -45.29 -14.44 -20.68
CA ILE A 10 -45.54 -13.06 -20.22
C ILE A 10 -45.63 -13.02 -18.68
N SER A 11 -46.31 -14.00 -18.07
CA SER A 11 -46.45 -14.08 -16.61
C SER A 11 -45.11 -14.29 -15.89
N SER A 12 -44.16 -15.01 -16.49
CA SER A 12 -42.82 -15.26 -15.92
C SER A 12 -41.75 -14.26 -16.37
N TYR A 13 -42.12 -13.29 -17.22
CA TYR A 13 -41.15 -12.36 -17.82
C TYR A 13 -40.50 -11.44 -16.78
N GLU A 14 -41.27 -10.96 -15.80
CA GLU A 14 -40.74 -10.11 -14.73
C GLU A 14 -39.67 -10.84 -13.89
N GLU A 15 -39.95 -12.07 -13.47
CA GLU A 15 -39.01 -12.90 -12.72
C GLU A 15 -37.71 -13.15 -13.52
N THR A 16 -37.85 -13.37 -14.84
CA THR A 16 -36.71 -13.53 -15.74
C THR A 16 -35.86 -12.25 -15.82
N LEU A 17 -36.50 -11.09 -15.94
CA LEU A 17 -35.79 -9.81 -15.98
C LEU A 17 -35.09 -9.49 -14.65
N VAL A 18 -35.72 -9.79 -13.51
CA VAL A 18 -35.11 -9.62 -12.19
C VAL A 18 -33.87 -10.52 -12.06
N ALA A 19 -34.00 -11.81 -12.38
CA ALA A 19 -32.87 -12.75 -12.30
C ALA A 19 -31.71 -12.34 -13.24
N GLN A 20 -32.01 -11.85 -14.44
CA GLN A 20 -31.00 -11.31 -15.36
C GLN A 20 -30.35 -10.04 -14.79
N GLY A 21 -31.13 -9.13 -14.24
CA GLY A 21 -30.65 -7.90 -13.61
C GLY A 21 -29.71 -8.18 -12.44
N GLU A 22 -30.07 -9.12 -11.57
CA GLU A 22 -29.24 -9.56 -10.45
C GLU A 22 -27.94 -10.20 -10.94
N ALA A 23 -28.01 -11.14 -11.89
CA ALA A 23 -26.82 -11.78 -12.44
C ALA A 23 -25.86 -10.77 -13.09
N MET A 24 -26.39 -9.82 -13.88
CA MET A 24 -25.59 -8.73 -14.47
C MET A 24 -25.00 -7.81 -13.41
N GLY A 25 -25.77 -7.49 -12.36
CA GLY A 25 -25.33 -6.63 -11.26
C GLY A 25 -24.17 -7.27 -10.48
N VAL A 26 -24.30 -8.56 -10.15
CA VAL A 26 -23.25 -9.33 -9.47
C VAL A 26 -21.98 -9.39 -10.31
N GLU A 27 -22.10 -9.73 -11.59
CA GLU A 27 -20.93 -9.87 -12.46
C GLU A 27 -20.23 -8.52 -12.68
N ARG A 28 -20.99 -7.46 -12.96
CA ARG A 28 -20.42 -6.10 -13.08
C ARG A 28 -19.77 -5.65 -11.77
N GLY A 29 -20.39 -5.91 -10.62
CA GLY A 29 -19.82 -5.58 -9.32
C GLY A 29 -18.50 -6.30 -9.07
N ARG A 30 -18.42 -7.58 -9.45
CA ARG A 30 -17.20 -8.39 -9.35
C ARG A 30 -16.09 -7.83 -10.24
N GLU A 31 -16.39 -7.54 -11.50
CA GLU A 31 -15.42 -6.97 -12.45
C GLU A 31 -14.89 -5.61 -11.97
N LEU A 32 -15.79 -4.72 -11.54
CA LEU A 32 -15.42 -3.40 -11.04
C LEU A 32 -14.55 -3.50 -9.79
N GLY A 33 -14.94 -4.34 -8.82
CA GLY A 33 -14.16 -4.50 -7.59
C GLY A 33 -12.75 -5.06 -7.83
N ILE A 34 -12.57 -5.93 -8.83
CA ILE A 34 -11.24 -6.41 -9.24
C ILE A 34 -10.41 -5.27 -9.83
N GLU A 35 -10.99 -4.48 -10.71
CA GLU A 35 -10.26 -3.40 -11.38
C GLU A 35 -9.89 -2.28 -10.40
N GLU A 36 -10.83 -1.84 -9.57
CA GLU A 36 -10.59 -0.85 -8.52
C GLU A 36 -9.53 -1.34 -7.53
N GLY A 37 -9.64 -2.60 -7.07
CA GLY A 37 -8.66 -3.21 -6.17
C GLY A 37 -7.26 -3.26 -6.79
N ARG A 38 -7.16 -3.58 -8.08
CA ARG A 38 -5.90 -3.60 -8.83
C ARG A 38 -5.29 -2.21 -8.94
N GLU A 39 -6.07 -1.21 -9.35
CA GLU A 39 -5.60 0.16 -9.50
C GLU A 39 -5.14 0.76 -8.16
N LEU A 40 -5.94 0.58 -7.11
CA LEU A 40 -5.59 1.02 -5.76
C LEU A 40 -4.32 0.33 -5.25
N GLY A 41 -4.20 -0.98 -5.46
CA GLY A 41 -3.02 -1.76 -5.09
C GLY A 41 -1.75 -1.26 -5.78
N VAL A 42 -1.81 -0.97 -7.08
CA VAL A 42 -0.67 -0.42 -7.84
C VAL A 42 -0.31 0.97 -7.33
N MET A 43 -1.29 1.87 -7.16
CA MET A 43 -1.04 3.23 -6.70
C MET A 43 -0.40 3.23 -5.30
N LYS A 44 -0.98 2.49 -4.35
CA LYS A 44 -0.49 2.44 -2.97
C LYS A 44 0.83 1.69 -2.85
N GLY A 45 1.01 0.62 -3.60
CA GLY A 45 2.28 -0.09 -3.68
C GLY A 45 3.41 0.81 -4.20
N ALA A 46 3.13 1.62 -5.23
CA ALA A 46 4.10 2.57 -5.76
C ALA A 46 4.43 3.69 -4.76
N GLU A 47 3.42 4.24 -4.08
CA GLU A 47 3.60 5.27 -3.04
C GLU A 47 4.50 4.76 -1.91
N ILE A 48 4.17 3.62 -1.31
CA ILE A 48 4.91 3.02 -0.19
C ILE A 48 6.31 2.58 -0.65
N GLY A 49 6.41 1.93 -1.81
CA GLY A 49 7.69 1.47 -2.36
C GLY A 49 8.64 2.62 -2.65
N SER A 50 8.15 3.73 -3.21
CA SER A 50 8.95 4.94 -3.45
C SER A 50 9.44 5.55 -2.14
N GLU A 51 8.58 5.60 -1.13
CA GLU A 51 8.91 6.14 0.19
C GLU A 51 9.99 5.29 0.87
N LEU A 52 9.81 3.97 0.95
CA LEU A 52 10.81 3.05 1.51
C LEU A 52 12.12 3.06 0.73
N GLY A 53 12.07 3.14 -0.60
CA GLY A 53 13.28 3.24 -1.42
C GLY A 53 14.09 4.49 -1.12
N PHE A 54 13.42 5.64 -0.95
CA PHE A 54 14.08 6.88 -0.54
C PHE A 54 14.71 6.73 0.86
N TYR A 55 13.99 6.13 1.80
CA TYR A 55 14.44 5.90 3.17
C TYR A 55 15.66 4.98 3.25
N GLN A 56 15.64 3.89 2.48
CA GLN A 56 16.78 3.00 2.32
C GLN A 56 18.00 3.75 1.75
N GLY A 57 17.79 4.62 0.77
CA GLY A 57 18.83 5.47 0.22
C GLY A 57 19.47 6.38 1.26
N CYS A 58 18.66 7.07 2.08
CA CYS A 58 19.15 7.89 3.18
C CYS A 58 19.97 7.07 4.19
N TYR A 59 19.45 5.91 4.62
CA TYR A 59 20.16 5.01 5.52
C TYR A 59 21.53 4.62 4.96
N LEU A 60 21.60 4.22 3.68
CA LEU A 60 22.86 3.84 3.04
C LEU A 60 23.88 4.98 3.02
N VAL A 61 23.45 6.21 2.70
CA VAL A 61 24.32 7.39 2.71
C VAL A 61 24.84 7.69 4.12
N TRP A 62 23.96 7.73 5.11
CA TRP A 62 24.37 8.02 6.50
C TRP A 62 25.25 6.93 7.09
N ASN A 63 24.95 5.66 6.80
CA ASN A 63 25.77 4.54 7.24
C ASN A 63 27.18 4.61 6.60
N TYR A 64 27.27 4.95 5.31
CA TYR A 64 28.56 5.19 4.66
C TYR A 64 29.33 6.35 5.31
N MET A 65 28.67 7.48 5.59
CA MET A 65 29.29 8.62 6.26
C MET A 65 29.84 8.26 7.64
N LEU A 66 29.13 7.42 8.42
CA LEU A 66 29.59 6.96 9.73
C LEU A 66 30.84 6.06 9.68
N GLN A 67 31.08 5.39 8.56
CA GLN A 67 32.24 4.52 8.35
C GLN A 67 33.47 5.28 7.81
N ASN A 68 33.28 6.51 7.34
CA ASN A 68 34.34 7.36 6.80
C ASN A 68 34.70 8.46 7.81
N GLU A 69 35.90 8.42 8.40
CA GLU A 69 36.30 9.35 9.47
C GLU A 69 36.24 10.84 9.07
N GLU A 70 36.49 11.17 7.79
CA GLU A 70 36.37 12.55 7.31
C GLU A 70 34.91 13.02 7.27
N LEU A 71 34.01 12.18 6.79
CA LEU A 71 32.58 12.49 6.67
C LEU A 71 31.82 12.35 7.98
N LYS A 72 32.25 11.44 8.86
CA LYS A 72 31.70 11.21 10.19
C LYS A 72 31.76 12.45 11.06
N SER A 73 32.81 13.26 10.93
CA SER A 73 32.94 14.55 11.62
C SER A 73 31.83 15.55 11.28
N LYS A 74 31.15 15.37 10.13
CA LYS A 74 30.02 16.20 9.69
C LYS A 74 28.67 15.74 10.26
N LEU A 75 28.64 14.57 10.91
CA LEU A 75 27.43 14.05 11.55
C LEU A 75 27.43 14.40 13.05
N PRO A 76 26.25 14.62 13.64
CA PRO A 76 26.14 14.83 15.07
C PRO A 76 26.58 13.58 15.85
N ALA A 77 27.10 13.76 17.07
CA ALA A 77 27.61 12.66 17.89
C ALA A 77 26.58 11.54 18.16
N ARG A 78 25.28 11.86 18.11
CA ARG A 78 24.19 10.90 18.31
C ARG A 78 23.81 10.12 17.03
N ALA A 79 24.32 10.52 15.86
CA ALA A 79 23.93 9.97 14.56
C ALA A 79 24.13 8.45 14.49
N ALA A 80 25.22 7.92 15.05
CA ALA A 80 25.50 6.48 15.00
C ALA A 80 24.38 5.64 15.61
N LYS A 81 23.88 6.03 16.79
CA LYS A 81 22.80 5.31 17.47
C LYS A 81 21.49 5.45 16.71
N SER A 82 21.20 6.65 16.21
CA SER A 82 19.94 6.91 15.54
C SER A 82 19.87 6.23 14.16
N VAL A 83 20.95 6.27 13.36
CA VAL A 83 21.06 5.55 12.09
C VAL A 83 20.95 4.03 12.29
N ALA A 84 21.51 3.47 13.37
CA ALA A 84 21.34 2.05 13.70
C ALA A 84 19.89 1.69 14.05
N SER A 85 19.20 2.54 14.82
CA SER A 85 17.77 2.39 15.11
C SER A 85 16.94 2.43 13.83
N PHE A 86 17.23 3.39 12.97
CA PHE A 86 16.54 3.57 11.69
C PHE A 86 16.71 2.35 10.77
N GLY A 87 17.93 1.82 10.67
CA GLY A 87 18.19 0.58 9.93
C GLY A 87 17.40 -0.61 10.46
N THR A 88 17.27 -0.73 11.79
CA THR A 88 16.47 -1.80 12.42
C THR A 88 14.99 -1.68 12.05
N LEU A 89 14.45 -0.46 11.99
CA LEU A 89 13.06 -0.23 11.56
C LEU A 89 12.85 -0.57 10.08
N LEU A 90 13.81 -0.26 9.21
CA LEU A 90 13.76 -0.60 7.79
C LEU A 90 13.85 -2.11 7.56
N GLU A 91 14.70 -2.82 8.31
CA GLU A 91 14.83 -4.28 8.22
C GLU A 91 13.61 -5.03 8.77
N ALA A 92 12.97 -4.48 9.80
CA ALA A 92 11.78 -5.07 10.40
C ALA A 92 10.50 -4.85 9.56
N PHE A 93 10.53 -3.89 8.62
CA PHE A 93 9.34 -3.56 7.84
C PHE A 93 8.98 -4.68 6.86
N GLU A 94 7.79 -5.27 7.03
CA GLU A 94 7.29 -6.32 6.16
C GLU A 94 6.07 -5.83 5.35
N LEU A 95 6.15 -5.89 4.02
CA LEU A 95 5.01 -5.67 3.13
C LEU A 95 4.02 -6.84 3.21
N LYS A 96 3.14 -6.81 4.21
CA LYS A 96 1.98 -7.71 4.33
C LYS A 96 0.73 -7.08 3.67
N ASN A 97 -0.45 -7.67 3.84
CA ASN A 97 -1.68 -7.13 3.23
C ASN A 97 -1.97 -5.71 3.76
N LEU A 98 -2.25 -4.75 2.86
CA LEU A 98 -2.44 -3.31 3.17
C LEU A 98 -3.67 -2.99 4.06
N VAL A 99 -4.49 -3.98 4.39
CA VAL A 99 -5.65 -3.85 5.29
C VAL A 99 -5.23 -4.03 6.75
N ASP A 100 -3.97 -4.39 7.01
CA ASP A 100 -3.44 -4.61 8.34
C ASP A 100 -3.07 -3.28 9.02
N GLU A 101 -3.74 -2.93 10.12
CA GLU A 101 -3.43 -1.74 10.92
C GLU A 101 -1.97 -1.73 11.40
N ASP A 102 -1.39 -2.91 11.62
CA ASP A 102 -0.02 -3.06 12.13
C ASP A 102 1.01 -2.50 11.13
N MET A 103 0.83 -2.71 9.82
CA MET A 103 1.74 -2.19 8.80
C MET A 103 1.69 -0.66 8.71
N VAL A 104 0.50 -0.06 8.84
CA VAL A 104 0.35 1.40 8.83
C VAL A 104 1.10 2.02 10.02
N GLN A 105 1.02 1.39 11.20
CA GLN A 105 1.76 1.84 12.38
C GLN A 105 3.27 1.71 12.20
N GLU A 106 3.76 0.63 11.60
CA GLU A 106 5.18 0.46 11.29
C GLU A 106 5.70 1.54 10.33
N LEU A 107 4.95 1.85 9.27
CA LEU A 107 5.31 2.92 8.34
C LEU A 107 5.32 4.30 9.02
N LEU A 108 4.37 4.57 9.92
CA LEU A 108 4.36 5.80 10.70
C LEU A 108 5.59 5.94 11.60
N ARG A 109 6.04 4.85 12.24
CA ARG A 109 7.28 4.86 13.04
C ARG A 109 8.50 5.20 12.20
N ILE A 110 8.60 4.66 10.98
CA ILE A 110 9.68 4.98 10.03
C ILE A 110 9.65 6.47 9.66
N ARG A 111 8.45 7.02 9.37
CA ARG A 111 8.27 8.45 9.06
C ARG A 111 8.69 9.37 10.20
N GLU A 112 8.30 9.03 11.43
CA GLU A 112 8.66 9.79 12.63
C GLU A 112 10.16 9.79 12.87
N ASP A 113 10.79 8.62 12.72
CA ASP A 113 12.23 8.50 12.89
C ASP A 113 12.96 9.38 11.88
N ILE A 114 12.61 9.32 10.58
CA ILE A 114 13.24 10.16 9.55
C ILE A 114 13.06 11.64 9.80
N LYS A 115 11.89 12.05 10.25
CA LYS A 115 11.65 13.46 10.58
C LYS A 115 12.62 13.95 11.65
N ALA A 116 12.91 13.12 12.66
CA ALA A 116 13.92 13.43 13.68
C ALA A 116 15.35 13.48 13.12
N HIS A 117 15.62 12.84 11.98
CA HIS A 117 16.94 12.79 11.35
C HIS A 117 17.15 13.83 10.25
N LYS A 118 16.07 14.38 9.68
CA LYS A 118 16.14 15.42 8.65
C LYS A 118 16.79 16.71 9.17
N ASP A 119 16.72 16.93 10.49
CA ASP A 119 17.39 18.03 11.19
C ASP A 119 18.89 17.79 11.43
N MET A 120 19.44 16.63 11.04
CA MET A 120 20.88 16.29 11.15
C MET A 120 21.70 16.66 9.90
N SER A 121 21.07 17.22 8.88
CA SER A 121 21.73 17.76 7.67
C SER A 121 21.51 19.27 7.58
N PHE A 122 22.61 20.03 7.57
CA PHE A 122 22.68 21.46 7.24
C PHE A 122 22.41 21.74 5.76
#